data_AF-A0A2G1MET9-F1
#
_entry.id   AF-A0A2G1MET9-F1
#
_cell.length_a   1.000
_cell.length_b   1.000
_cell.length_c   1.000
_cell.angle_alpha   90.00
_cell.angle_beta   90.00
_cell.angle_gamma   90.00
#
_symmetry.space_group_name_H-M   'P 1'
#
loop_
_entity.id
_entity.type
_entity.pdbx_description
1 polymer ?
#
loop_
_entity_poly.entity_id
_entity_poly.type
_entity_poly.pdbx_seq_one_letter_code
_entity_poly.pdbx_strand_id
1 'polypeptide(L)' 'MSRIPAGHPEGYLEAFATFHAEAADAIRAVQAGGDRDTAQALLPGIGDGMAGMGFIAACVASSRADAAWTRL' A
#
# COMPACT_ATOMS: atom_id res chain seq x y z
N MET A 1 -3.93 3.58 17.71
CA MET A 1 -5.00 3.71 18.73
C MET A 1 -6.26 3.13 18.08
N SER A 2 -6.87 2.10 18.66
CA SER A 2 -8.07 1.44 18.08
C SER A 2 -9.27 2.38 18.17
N ARG A 3 -10.09 2.45 17.11
CA ARG A 3 -11.23 3.39 17.03
C ARG A 3 -12.42 2.94 17.87
N ILE A 4 -12.40 1.70 18.33
CA ILE A 4 -13.42 1.09 19.18
C ILE A 4 -12.75 0.40 20.37
N PRO A 5 -13.46 0.22 21.50
CA PRO A 5 -12.88 -0.40 22.68
C PRO A 5 -12.40 -1.82 22.42
N ALA A 6 -11.40 -2.27 23.19
CA ALA A 6 -10.89 -3.63 23.11
C ALA A 6 -12.03 -4.66 23.24
N GLY A 7 -12.11 -5.59 22.29
CA GLY A 7 -13.20 -6.58 22.20
C GLY A 7 -14.26 -6.26 21.15
N HIS A 8 -14.28 -5.06 20.57
CA HIS A 8 -15.06 -4.76 19.37
C HIS A 8 -14.23 -5.00 18.10
N PRO A 9 -14.73 -5.76 17.10
CA PRO A 9 -13.97 -6.09 15.91
C PRO A 9 -13.85 -4.89 14.97
N GLU A 10 -12.62 -4.47 14.70
CA GLU A 10 -12.29 -3.70 13.50
C GLU A 10 -12.06 -4.66 12.33
N GLY A 11 -12.23 -4.20 11.11
CA GLY A 11 -12.05 -5.01 9.93
C GLY A 11 -11.67 -4.20 8.70
N TYR A 12 -12.18 -4.66 7.57
CA TYR A 12 -11.79 -4.17 6.26
C TYR A 12 -12.07 -2.66 6.08
N LEU A 13 -13.23 -2.18 6.54
CA LEU A 13 -13.61 -0.77 6.39
C LEU A 13 -12.71 0.14 7.23
N GLU A 14 -12.37 -0.28 8.44
CA GLU A 14 -11.48 0.46 9.34
C GLU A 14 -10.05 0.52 8.79
N ALA A 15 -9.59 -0.55 8.13
CA ALA A 15 -8.30 -0.56 7.44
C ALA A 15 -8.27 0.44 6.27
N PHE A 16 -9.30 0.46 5.43
CA PHE A 16 -9.42 1.45 4.36
C PHE A 16 -9.53 2.88 4.89
N ALA A 17 -10.29 3.09 5.97
CA ALA A 17 -10.38 4.39 6.62
C ALA A 17 -9.02 4.88 7.14
N THR A 18 -8.22 3.99 7.73
CA THR A 18 -6.83 4.29 8.11
C THR A 18 -6.01 4.71 6.91
N PHE A 19 -6.02 3.92 5.82
CA PHE A 19 -5.28 4.24 4.61
C PHE A 19 -5.60 5.64 4.05
N HIS A 20 -6.89 5.97 3.97
CA HIS A 20 -7.31 7.29 3.49
C HIS A 20 -6.95 8.43 4.45
N ALA A 21 -6.99 8.19 5.76
CA ALA A 21 -6.60 9.18 6.75
C ALA A 21 -5.10 9.51 6.64
N GLU A 22 -4.24 8.48 6.58
CA GLU A 22 -2.79 8.64 6.38
C GLU A 22 -2.48 9.37 5.06
N ALA A 23 -3.19 9.04 3.98
CA ALA A 23 -3.03 9.74 2.70
C ALA A 23 -3.40 11.23 2.81
N ALA A 24 -4.50 11.56 3.50
CA ALA A 24 -4.91 12.93 3.71
C ALA A 24 -3.91 13.71 4.58
N ASP A 25 -3.35 13.07 5.61
CA ASP A 25 -2.34 13.67 6.48
C ASP A 25 -1.02 13.92 5.73
N ALA A 26 -0.57 12.98 4.91
CA ALA A 26 0.60 13.16 4.04
C ALA A 26 0.41 14.34 3.06
N ILE A 27 -0.76 14.45 2.43
CA ILE A 27 -1.09 15.57 1.54
C ILE A 27 -1.00 16.91 2.29
N ARG A 28 -1.62 17.00 3.47
CA ARG A 28 -1.60 18.21 4.29
C ARG A 28 -0.19 18.57 4.75
N ALA A 29 0.61 17.59 5.16
CA ALA A 29 1.99 17.79 5.61
C ALA A 29 2.86 18.38 4.48
N VAL A 30 2.76 17.83 3.26
CA VAL A 30 3.49 18.36 2.10
C VAL A 30 3.00 19.76 1.72
N GLN A 31 1.69 20.02 1.75
CA GLN A 31 1.14 21.36 1.49
C GLN A 31 1.62 22.41 2.50
N ALA A 32 1.89 22.00 3.74
CA ALA A 32 2.46 22.85 4.79
C ALA A 32 3.99 23.05 4.67
N GLY A 33 4.62 22.51 3.63
CA GLY A 33 6.07 22.61 3.40
C GLY A 33 6.90 21.53 4.08
N GLY A 34 6.26 20.47 4.58
CA GLY A 34 6.95 19.29 5.13
C GLY A 34 7.69 18.49 4.07
N ASP A 35 8.74 17.78 4.49
CA ASP A 35 9.48 16.85 3.65
C ASP A 35 8.58 15.69 3.18
N ARG A 36 8.67 15.37 1.89
CA ARG A 36 7.79 14.38 1.25
C ARG A 36 8.09 12.96 1.74
N ASP A 37 9.35 12.60 1.87
CA ASP A 37 9.74 11.24 2.25
C ASP A 37 9.26 10.92 3.65
N THR A 38 9.38 11.87 4.56
CA THR A 38 8.84 11.78 5.92
C THR A 38 7.31 11.74 5.91
N ALA A 39 6.66 12.61 5.13
CA ALA A 39 5.20 12.70 5.08
C ALA A 39 4.52 11.43 4.54
N GLN A 40 5.16 10.72 3.62
CA GLN A 40 4.61 9.53 2.97
C GLN A 40 5.12 8.20 3.54
N ALA A 41 5.93 8.22 4.60
CA ALA A 41 6.66 7.05 5.10
C ALA A 41 5.80 5.81 5.43
N LEU A 42 4.52 6.01 5.72
CA LEU A 42 3.57 4.95 6.07
C LEU A 42 2.69 4.52 4.88
N LEU A 43 2.79 5.20 3.74
CA LEU A 43 1.96 4.94 2.56
C LEU A 43 2.72 4.08 1.55
N PRO A 44 2.06 3.09 0.92
CA PRO A 44 2.61 2.41 -0.24
C PRO A 44 2.79 3.42 -1.38
N GLY A 45 3.96 3.37 -1.99
CA GLY A 45 4.35 4.27 -3.07
C GLY A 45 4.15 3.66 -4.45
N ILE A 46 4.55 4.41 -5.47
CA ILE A 46 4.55 3.92 -6.85
C ILE A 46 5.49 2.72 -7.04
N GLY A 47 6.58 2.65 -6.26
CA GLY A 47 7.52 1.52 -6.29
C GLY A 47 6.84 0.19 -5.92
N ASP A 48 6.02 0.21 -4.87
CA ASP A 48 5.26 -0.98 -4.44
C ASP A 48 4.25 -1.40 -5.50
N GLY A 49 3.58 -0.43 -6.13
CA GLY A 49 2.68 -0.67 -7.25
C GLY A 49 3.39 -1.31 -8.46
N MET A 50 4.57 -0.79 -8.82
CA MET A 50 5.38 -1.35 -9.91
C MET A 50 5.87 -2.76 -9.61
N ALA A 51 6.28 -3.03 -8.37
CA ALA A 51 6.66 -4.38 -7.94
C ALA A 51 5.49 -5.36 -8.04
N GLY A 52 4.28 -4.95 -7.65
CA GLY A 52 3.06 -5.75 -7.81
C GLY A 52 2.74 -6.05 -9.28
N MET A 53 2.87 -5.06 -10.16
CA MET A 53 2.67 -5.28 -11.61
C MET A 53 3.73 -6.21 -12.21
N GLY A 54 5.00 -6.06 -11.79
CA GLY A 54 6.09 -6.97 -12.18
C GLY A 54 5.80 -8.41 -11.76
N PHE A 55 5.33 -8.60 -10.53
CA PHE A 55 4.90 -9.91 -10.04
C PHE A 55 3.78 -10.52 -10.88
N ILE A 56 2.72 -9.77 -11.17
CA ILE A 56 1.62 -10.23 -12.02
C ILE A 56 2.14 -10.65 -13.41
N ALA A 57 3.00 -9.83 -14.02
CA ALA A 57 3.59 -10.13 -15.31
C ALA A 57 4.42 -11.42 -15.30
N ALA A 58 5.25 -11.62 -14.26
CA ALA A 58 6.04 -12.84 -14.08
C ALA A 58 5.15 -14.08 -13.90
N CYS A 59 4.06 -13.99 -13.12
CA CYS A 59 3.10 -15.09 -12.99
C CYS A 59 2.46 -15.48 -14.33
N VAL A 60 2.06 -14.48 -15.14
CA VAL A 60 1.50 -14.74 -16.48
C VAL A 60 2.53 -15.37 -17.41
N ALA A 61 3.78 -14.90 -17.37
CA ALA A 61 4.87 -15.47 -18.16
C ALA A 61 5.17 -16.93 -17.77
N SER A 62 5.23 -17.21 -16.46
CA SER A 62 5.41 -18.57 -15.93
C SER A 62 4.29 -19.50 -16.37
N SER A 63 3.02 -19.07 -16.24
CA SER A 63 1.87 -19.87 -16.67
C SER A 63 1.90 -20.21 -18.16
N ARG A 64 2.34 -19.28 -19.03
CA ARG A 64 2.51 -19.53 -20.47
C ARG A 64 3.67 -20.48 -20.79
N ALA A 65 4.62 -20.63 -19.87
CA ALA A 65 5.78 -21.48 -19.98
C ALA A 65 5.64 -22.76 -19.15
N ASP A 66 4.42 -23.29 -19.02
CA ASP A 66 4.12 -24.52 -18.28
C ASP A 66 4.62 -24.50 -16.82
N ALA A 67 4.34 -23.39 -16.13
CA ALA A 67 4.75 -23.13 -14.75
C ALA A 67 6.28 -23.10 -14.53
N ALA A 68 7.06 -22.78 -15.56
CA ALA A 68 8.50 -22.58 -15.41
C ALA A 68 8.85 -21.39 -14.51
N TRP A 69 9.98 -21.48 -13.82
CA TRP A 69 10.56 -20.36 -13.07
C TRP A 69 10.94 -19.21 -14.00
N THR A 70 10.64 -17.98 -13.59
CA THR A 70 11.03 -16.76 -14.30
C THR A 70 11.48 -15.69 -13.30
N ARG A 71 12.24 -14.70 -13.78
CA ARG A 71 12.65 -13.55 -12.97
C ARG A 71 11.45 -12.62 -12.69
N LEU A 72 11.46 -12.03 -11.50
CA LEU A 72 10.66 -10.87 -11.10
C LEU A 72 11.36 -9.55 -11.47
#